data_AF-A0A4Y2ATG5-F1
#
_entry.id   AF-A0A4Y2ATG5-F1
#
_cell.length_a   1.000
_cell.length_b   1.000
_cell.length_c   1.000
_cell.angle_alpha   90.00
_cell.angle_beta   90.00
_cell.angle_gamma   90.00
#
_symmetry.space_group_name_H-M   'P 1'
#
loop_
_entity.id
_entity.type
_entity.pdbx_description
1 polymer ?
#
loop_
_entity_poly.entity_id
_entity_poly.type
_entity_poly.pdbx_seq_one_letter_code
_entity_poly.pdbx_strand_id
1 'polypeptide(L)'
;MAASTNFENIFFLKPGRSKAEDSLYCAANLNIAPHIRDNILFLRAFSGYDTTPAVFRHGKKKFTNILNSTELRKVVNIFLDENACPYEVDEVGQKVLRACMGEKTVKKLWIL
;
A
#
# COMPACT_ATOMS: atom_id res chain seq x y z
N MET A 1 -19.18 -19.96 9.61
CA MET A 1 -18.68 -20.57 8.37
C MET A 1 -17.19 -20.26 8.31
N ALA A 2 -16.31 -21.25 8.41
CA ALA A 2 -14.88 -21.03 8.20
C ALA A 2 -14.66 -20.89 6.69
N ALA A 3 -14.20 -19.73 6.23
CA ALA A 3 -13.75 -19.57 4.85
C ALA A 3 -12.58 -20.55 4.64
N SER A 4 -12.78 -21.53 3.76
CA SER A 4 -11.70 -22.41 3.31
C SER A 4 -10.62 -21.55 2.67
N THR A 5 -9.41 -21.59 3.22
CA THR A 5 -8.22 -20.89 2.72
C THR A 5 -7.64 -21.57 1.47
N ASN A 6 -8.51 -22.07 0.57
CA ASN A 6 -8.11 -22.35 -0.80
C ASN A 6 -8.15 -21.04 -1.57
N PHE A 7 -7.14 -20.18 -1.34
CA PHE A 7 -6.96 -18.98 -2.14
C PHE A 7 -6.47 -19.41 -3.53
N GLU A 8 -7.40 -19.76 -4.41
CA GLU A 8 -7.09 -19.78 -5.84
C GLU A 8 -6.56 -18.38 -6.22
N ASN A 9 -5.44 -18.34 -6.93
CA ASN A 9 -4.87 -17.08 -7.37
C ASN A 9 -5.90 -16.35 -8.24
N ILE A 10 -6.26 -15.12 -7.85
CA ILE A 10 -7.10 -14.26 -8.70
C ILE A 10 -6.23 -13.76 -9.85
N PHE A 11 -6.68 -14.00 -11.09
CA PHE A 11 -6.02 -13.55 -12.31
C PHE A 11 -6.77 -12.38 -12.94
N PHE A 12 -6.02 -11.35 -13.34
CA PHE A 12 -6.50 -10.19 -14.07
C PHE A 12 -5.99 -10.27 -15.51
N LEU A 13 -6.91 -10.31 -16.47
CA LEU A 13 -6.59 -10.19 -17.89
C LEU A 13 -6.47 -8.73 -18.26
N LYS A 14 -5.31 -8.32 -18.76
CA LYS A 14 -5.12 -7.05 -19.45
C LYS A 14 -5.17 -7.33 -20.95
N PRO A 15 -6.20 -6.86 -21.64
CA PRO A 15 -6.24 -6.94 -23.09
C PRO A 15 -5.03 -6.24 -23.70
N GLY A 16 -4.42 -6.89 -24.68
CA GLY A 16 -3.37 -6.32 -25.49
C GLY A 16 -3.86 -5.07 -26.21
N ARG A 17 -2.94 -4.15 -26.51
CA ARG A 17 -3.24 -2.98 -27.33
C ARG A 17 -2.59 -3.15 -28.70
N SER A 18 -3.38 -3.01 -29.76
CA SER A 18 -2.93 -3.13 -31.15
C SER A 18 -2.33 -4.51 -31.46
N LYS A 19 -1.01 -4.61 -31.68
CA LYS A 19 -0.32 -5.88 -32.00
C LYS A 19 0.24 -6.59 -30.77
N ALA A 20 0.08 -6.02 -29.56
CA ALA A 20 0.50 -6.67 -28.33
C ALA A 20 -0.51 -7.76 -27.95
N GLU A 21 0.00 -8.90 -27.47
CA GLU A 21 -0.83 -9.98 -26.92
C GLU A 21 -1.45 -9.60 -25.58
N ASP A 22 -2.49 -10.34 -25.20
CA ASP A 22 -3.08 -10.24 -23.89
C ASP A 22 -2.08 -10.66 -22.80
N SER A 23 -2.14 -9.98 -21.66
CA SER A 23 -1.27 -10.26 -20.51
C SER A 23 -2.10 -10.65 -19.30
N LEU A 24 -1.72 -11.75 -18.64
CA LEU A 24 -2.32 -12.19 -17.38
C LEU A 24 -1.47 -11.75 -16.21
N TYR A 25 -2.11 -11.14 -15.22
CA TYR A 25 -1.48 -10.70 -13.97
C TYR A 25 -2.14 -11.40 -12.79
N CYS A 26 -1.34 -11.89 -11.86
CA CYS A 26 -1.80 -12.23 -10.52
C CYS A 26 -0.78 -11.74 -9.50
N ALA A 27 -1.16 -11.71 -8.22
CA ALA A 27 -0.24 -11.36 -7.13
C ALA A 27 1.05 -12.17 -7.22
N ALA A 28 0.95 -13.50 -7.39
CA ALA A 28 2.10 -14.39 -7.43
C ALA A 28 3.10 -14.10 -8.58
N ASN A 29 2.62 -13.61 -9.73
CA ASN A 29 3.43 -13.44 -10.94
C ASN A 29 3.91 -11.99 -11.16
N LEU A 30 3.62 -11.08 -10.22
CA LEU A 30 4.06 -9.69 -10.28
C LEU A 30 5.57 -9.58 -10.01
N ASN A 31 6.33 -9.10 -11.01
CA ASN A 31 7.78 -8.87 -10.90
C ASN A 31 8.12 -7.59 -10.11
N ILE A 32 7.77 -7.57 -8.83
CA ILE A 32 8.06 -6.50 -7.87
C ILE A 32 8.52 -7.11 -6.53
N ALA A 33 9.13 -6.32 -5.66
CA ALA A 33 9.60 -6.81 -4.37
C ALA A 33 8.42 -7.37 -3.52
N PRO A 34 8.61 -8.50 -2.80
CA PRO A 34 7.53 -9.16 -2.06
C PRO A 34 6.76 -8.23 -1.12
N HIS A 35 7.45 -7.38 -0.36
CA HIS A 35 6.80 -6.43 0.55
C HIS A 35 6.00 -5.34 -0.16
N ILE A 36 6.25 -5.07 -1.44
CA ILE A 36 5.41 -4.16 -2.24
C ILE A 36 4.18 -4.90 -2.75
N ARG A 37 4.37 -6.15 -3.21
CA ARG A 37 3.28 -7.01 -3.67
C ARG A 37 2.25 -7.23 -2.56
N ASP A 38 2.71 -7.59 -1.37
CA ASP A 38 1.83 -7.93 -0.25
C ASP A 38 1.06 -6.69 0.27
N ASN A 39 1.55 -5.48 -0.05
CA ASN A 39 0.97 -4.19 0.37
C ASN A 39 0.50 -3.32 -0.80
N ILE A 40 0.16 -3.94 -1.94
CA ILE A 40 -0.17 -3.21 -3.18
C ILE A 40 -1.42 -2.32 -3.06
N LEU A 41 -2.41 -2.75 -2.27
CA LEU A 41 -3.61 -1.96 -1.99
C LEU A 41 -3.31 -0.73 -1.13
N PHE A 42 -2.42 -0.86 -0.16
CA PHE A 42 -1.94 0.25 0.64
C PHE A 42 -1.21 1.28 -0.24
N LEU A 43 -0.31 0.83 -1.12
CA LEU A 43 0.32 1.69 -2.11
C LEU A 43 -0.73 2.43 -2.96
N ARG A 44 -1.76 1.71 -3.42
CA ARG A 44 -2.84 2.26 -4.23
C ARG A 44 -3.59 3.37 -3.50
N ALA A 45 -3.93 3.17 -2.24
CA ALA A 45 -4.72 4.13 -1.45
C ALA A 45 -4.03 5.50 -1.33
N PHE A 46 -2.72 5.52 -1.10
CA PHE A 46 -2.00 6.76 -0.84
C PHE A 46 -1.30 7.37 -2.07
N SER A 47 -0.91 6.56 -3.06
CA SER A 47 -0.30 7.08 -4.30
C SER A 47 -1.31 7.61 -5.32
N GLY A 48 -2.60 7.34 -5.09
CA GLY A 48 -3.70 7.80 -5.94
C GLY A 48 -3.72 7.16 -7.33
N TYR A 49 -4.73 7.54 -8.11
CA TYR A 49 -4.89 7.21 -9.53
C TYR A 49 -5.22 8.47 -10.32
N ASP A 50 -5.31 8.36 -11.65
CA ASP A 50 -5.58 9.47 -12.55
C ASP A 50 -6.87 10.25 -12.18
N THR A 51 -7.83 9.59 -11.52
CA THR A 51 -9.10 10.17 -11.07
C THR A 51 -9.24 10.30 -9.55
N THR A 52 -8.29 9.80 -8.75
CA THR A 52 -8.38 9.80 -7.29
C THR A 52 -7.30 10.71 -6.71
N PRO A 53 -7.65 11.66 -5.83
CA PRO A 53 -6.67 12.53 -5.21
C PRO A 53 -5.53 11.72 -4.56
N ALA A 54 -4.29 11.96 -4.97
CA ALA A 54 -3.10 11.45 -4.32
C ALA A 54 -2.69 12.39 -3.18
N VAL A 55 -1.87 11.89 -2.24
CA VAL A 55 -1.24 12.77 -1.25
C VAL A 55 -0.42 13.86 -1.97
N PHE A 56 -0.74 15.12 -1.68
CA PHE A 56 -0.22 16.29 -2.39
C PHE A 56 1.32 16.29 -2.46
N ARG A 57 1.89 16.61 -3.63
CA ARG A 57 3.35 16.67 -3.91
C ARG A 57 4.13 15.34 -3.83
N HIS A 58 3.45 14.19 -3.72
CA HIS A 58 4.11 12.89 -3.67
C HIS A 58 3.76 12.03 -4.90
N GLY A 59 4.72 11.92 -5.83
CA GLY A 59 4.64 10.97 -6.94
C GLY A 59 4.96 9.54 -6.51
N LYS A 60 4.57 8.54 -7.32
CA LYS A 60 4.74 7.09 -7.05
C LYS A 60 6.16 6.69 -6.59
N LYS A 61 7.21 7.31 -7.15
CA LYS A 61 8.63 7.06 -6.78
C LYS A 61 8.98 7.48 -5.34
N LYS A 62 8.38 8.54 -4.82
CA LYS A 62 8.63 8.99 -3.44
C LYS A 62 7.92 8.07 -2.45
N PHE A 63 6.77 7.54 -2.87
CA PHE A 63 6.00 6.56 -2.12
C PHE A 63 6.70 5.19 -2.03
N THR A 64 7.35 4.73 -3.10
CA THR A 64 8.13 3.48 -3.05
C THR A 64 9.30 3.53 -2.07
N ASN A 65 9.88 4.70 -1.80
CA ASN A 65 10.90 4.84 -0.75
C ASN A 65 10.29 4.75 0.66
N ILE A 66 9.10 5.31 0.87
CA ILE A 66 8.36 5.16 2.13
C ILE A 66 8.00 3.68 2.36
N LEU A 67 7.62 2.96 1.29
CA LEU A 67 7.33 1.52 1.30
C LEU A 67 8.53 0.63 1.65
N ASN A 68 9.77 1.10 1.42
CA ASN A 68 10.98 0.35 1.73
C ASN A 68 11.42 0.49 3.20
N SER A 69 10.73 1.29 4.02
CA SER A 69 11.09 1.49 5.43
C SER A 69 10.50 0.39 6.35
N THR A 70 11.26 0.02 7.39
CA THR A 70 10.82 -0.96 8.41
C THR A 70 9.62 -0.50 9.22
N GLU A 71 9.46 0.81 9.38
CA GLU A 71 8.34 1.41 10.09
C GLU A 71 7.02 1.20 9.36
N LEU A 72 7.03 1.18 8.02
CA LEU A 72 5.80 0.94 7.27
C LEU A 72 5.31 -0.51 7.39
N ARG A 73 6.19 -1.50 7.56
CA ARG A 73 5.77 -2.89 7.81
C ARG A 73 4.94 -3.00 9.07
N LYS A 74 5.32 -2.28 10.13
CA LYS A 74 4.55 -2.22 11.39
C LYS A 74 3.19 -1.55 11.20
N VAL A 75 3.18 -0.45 10.46
CA VAL A 75 1.97 0.32 10.13
C VAL A 75 0.99 -0.53 9.31
N VAL A 76 1.44 -1.20 8.25
CA VAL A 76 0.53 -1.96 7.38
C VAL A 76 -0.05 -3.17 8.09
N ASN A 77 0.69 -3.79 9.01
CA ASN A 77 0.14 -4.88 9.82
C ASN A 77 -1.11 -4.44 10.60
N ILE A 78 -1.19 -3.18 11.05
CA ILE A 78 -2.38 -2.66 11.75
C ILE A 78 -3.56 -2.48 10.79
N PHE A 79 -3.31 -2.07 9.54
CA PHE A 79 -4.35 -2.00 8.51
C PHE A 79 -4.84 -3.37 8.03
N LEU A 80 -4.03 -4.41 8.20
CA LEU A 80 -4.34 -5.79 7.81
C LEU A 80 -4.92 -6.63 8.96
N ASP A 81 -4.82 -6.16 10.20
CA ASP A 81 -5.38 -6.85 11.36
C ASP A 81 -6.88 -6.62 11.43
N GLU A 82 -7.65 -7.69 11.22
CA GLU A 82 -9.12 -7.69 11.32
C GLU A 82 -9.62 -7.30 12.72
N ASN A 83 -8.76 -7.40 13.73
CA ASN A 83 -9.08 -7.05 15.12
C ASN A 83 -8.65 -5.63 15.51
N ALA A 84 -7.96 -4.90 14.63
CA ALA A 84 -7.50 -3.55 14.93
C ALA A 84 -8.71 -2.64 15.23
N CYS A 85 -8.64 -1.90 16.33
CA CYS A 85 -9.73 -1.00 16.67
C CYS A 85 -9.64 0.28 15.80
N PRO A 86 -10.77 0.97 15.56
CA PRO A 86 -10.77 2.19 14.73
C PRO A 86 -9.80 3.28 15.20
N TYR A 87 -9.51 3.35 16.50
CA TYR A 87 -8.56 4.31 17.07
C TYR A 87 -7.11 4.02 16.64
N GLU A 88 -6.69 2.76 16.66
CA GLU A 88 -5.35 2.37 16.22
C GLU A 88 -5.18 2.62 14.72
N VAL A 89 -6.20 2.32 13.93
CA VAL A 89 -6.22 2.60 12.49
C VAL A 89 -6.11 4.10 12.21
N ASP A 90 -6.84 4.94 12.96
CA ASP A 90 -6.78 6.41 12.83
C ASP A 90 -5.40 6.96 13.20
N GLU A 91 -4.86 6.59 14.37
CA GLU A 91 -3.56 7.06 14.84
C GLU A 91 -2.45 6.74 13.83
N VAL A 92 -2.46 5.51 13.32
CA VAL A 92 -1.49 5.02 12.34
C VAL A 92 -1.70 5.69 10.98
N GLY A 93 -2.95 5.88 10.54
CA GLY A 93 -3.28 6.61 9.33
C GLY A 93 -2.76 8.05 9.34
N GLN A 94 -2.93 8.75 10.46
CA GLN A 94 -2.36 10.09 10.64
C GLN A 94 -0.83 10.10 10.56
N LYS A 95 -0.15 9.11 11.17
CA LYS A 95 1.33 8.99 11.10
C LYS A 95 1.79 8.78 9.65
N VAL A 96 1.12 7.93 8.89
CA VAL A 96 1.40 7.72 7.46
C VAL A 96 1.22 9.02 6.69
N LEU A 97 0.10 9.72 6.87
CA LEU A 97 -0.16 10.98 6.18
C LEU A 97 0.91 12.03 6.47
N ARG A 98 1.32 12.20 7.74
CA ARG A 98 2.40 13.14 8.11
C ARG A 98 3.73 12.78 7.47
N ALA A 99 4.10 11.49 7.49
CA ALA A 99 5.30 10.99 6.82
C ALA A 99 5.24 11.24 5.30
N CYS A 100 4.07 11.08 4.71
CA CYS A 100 3.82 11.33 3.30
C CYS A 100 3.78 12.82 2.94
N MET A 101 3.54 13.74 3.86
CA MET A 101 3.56 15.18 3.58
C MET A 101 4.95 15.82 3.80
N GLY A 102 5.91 15.06 4.34
CA GLY A 102 7.27 15.53 4.57
C GLY A 102 7.37 16.60 5.66
N GLU A 103 6.40 16.66 6.56
CA GLU A 103 6.46 17.54 7.73
C GLU A 103 7.68 17.18 8.58
N LYS A 104 8.70 18.05 8.53
CA LYS A 104 9.86 18.04 9.45
C LYS A 104 9.49 18.53 10.86
N THR A 105 8.25 18.35 11.31
CA THR A 105 7.76 18.83 12.61
C THR A 105 7.55 17.68 13.58
N VAL A 106 8.48 16.73 13.65
CA VAL A 106 8.63 15.88 14.83
C VAL A 106 10.11 15.65 15.15
N LYS A 107 10.85 16.74 15.36
CA LYS A 107 12.00 16.71 16.29
C LYS A 107 11.55 16.83 17.76
N LYS A 108 10.25 16.71 18.06
CA LYS A 108 9.71 16.99 19.41
C LYS A 108 8.60 16.06 19.92
N LEU A 109 8.36 14.92 19.27
CA LEU A 109 7.45 13.87 19.77
C LEU A 109 8.14 12.49 19.75
N TRP A 110 9.41 12.48 20.15
CA TRP A 110 10.20 11.26 20.39
C TRP A 110 10.77 11.26 21.81
N ILE A 111 10.00 11.79 22.77
CA ILE A 111 10.24 11.60 24.20
C ILE A 111 8.86 11.40 24.85
N LEU A 112 8.43 10.15 24.91
CA LEU A 112 7.75 9.44 25.99
C LEU A 112 7.19 8.12 25.41
#